data_AF-A0A800LTT9-F1
#
_entry.id   AF-A0A800LTT9-F1
#
_cell.length_a   1.000
_cell.length_b   1.000
_cell.length_c   1.000
_cell.angle_alpha   90.00
_cell.angle_beta   90.00
_cell.angle_gamma   90.00
#
_symmetry.space_group_name_H-M   'P 1'
#
loop_
_entity.id
_entity.type
_entity.pdbx_description
1 polymer ?
#
loop_
_entity_poly.entity_id
_entity_poly.type
_entity_poly.pdbx_seq_one_letter_code
_entity_poly.pdbx_strand_id
1 'polypeptide(L)'
;EVVGEILQNVHHSHMGVVLKRMMLRAAERVSVKVKAEAMITGESIAQVSSQTLTNLGVIDRVTEGLVLRPLITYDKQDIIDLATKIGAYEFAASMPEYCGVISDRPTVKAQLKRVEEEEENFNFDVLEQALENARVTNIDAVAEELKQPGQLTPKHELQANDVVVDVRAAGEQQKKPLNLPGVDILTVPFFKINSEFADFDPARNYLLYCEKGVMSQLHALHIKDQGFENVGVYRPAG
;
A
#
# COMPACT_ATOMS: atom_id res chain seq x y z
N GLU A 1 -8.58 -3.04 2.96
CA GLU A 1 -9.95 -2.54 2.74
C GLU A 1 -9.98 -1.10 2.23
N VAL A 2 -9.49 -0.09 2.97
CA VAL A 2 -9.46 1.33 2.52
C VAL A 2 -8.89 1.54 1.10
N VAL A 3 -7.73 0.93 0.80
CA VAL A 3 -7.12 1.03 -0.55
C VAL A 3 -7.99 0.35 -1.61
N GLY A 4 -8.67 -0.74 -1.25
CA GLY A 4 -9.59 -1.44 -2.13
C GLY A 4 -10.82 -0.62 -2.47
N GLU A 5 -11.39 0.04 -1.47
CA GLU A 5 -12.52 0.97 -1.61
C GLU A 5 -12.18 2.10 -2.60
N ILE A 6 -11.00 2.71 -2.45
CA ILE A 6 -10.52 3.74 -3.37
C ILE A 6 -10.35 3.18 -4.79
N LEU A 7 -9.78 1.98 -4.94
CA LEU A 7 -9.57 1.37 -6.26
C LEU A 7 -10.86 1.06 -7.01
N GLN A 8 -11.95 0.81 -6.29
CA GLN A 8 -13.23 0.43 -6.87
C GLN A 8 -14.11 1.65 -7.18
N ASN A 9 -14.09 2.66 -6.30
CA ASN A 9 -15.10 3.72 -6.30
C ASN A 9 -14.56 5.12 -6.65
N VAL A 10 -13.25 5.30 -6.70
CA VAL A 10 -12.63 6.60 -7.04
C VAL A 10 -12.07 6.56 -8.46
N HIS A 11 -12.27 7.62 -9.23
CA HIS A 11 -11.70 7.71 -10.57
C HIS A 11 -10.17 7.63 -10.55
N HIS A 12 -9.60 6.81 -11.44
CA HIS A 12 -8.17 6.44 -11.44
C HIS A 12 -7.19 7.63 -11.36
N SER A 13 -7.52 8.74 -12.00
CA SER A 13 -6.68 9.95 -12.00
C SER A 13 -6.65 10.69 -10.65
N HIS A 14 -7.61 10.45 -9.76
CA HIS A 14 -7.77 11.11 -8.46
C HIS A 14 -7.41 10.20 -7.27
N MET A 15 -7.30 8.87 -7.49
CA MET A 15 -7.00 7.88 -6.45
C MET A 15 -5.82 8.26 -5.54
N GLY A 16 -4.71 8.74 -6.12
CA GLY A 16 -3.54 9.13 -5.34
C GLY A 16 -3.77 10.32 -4.41
N VAL A 17 -4.59 11.30 -4.83
CA VAL A 17 -4.92 12.47 -4.00
C VAL A 17 -5.92 12.08 -2.91
N VAL A 18 -6.95 11.29 -3.26
CA VAL A 18 -7.93 10.80 -2.30
C VAL A 18 -7.28 9.89 -1.26
N LEU A 19 -6.39 8.97 -1.65
CA LEU A 19 -5.66 8.12 -0.70
C LEU A 19 -4.89 8.95 0.33
N LYS A 20 -4.13 9.96 -0.12
CA LYS A 20 -3.38 10.83 0.79
C LYS A 20 -4.28 11.64 1.71
N ARG A 21 -5.43 12.07 1.21
CA ARG A 21 -6.45 12.74 2.01
C ARG A 21 -7.01 11.82 3.09
N MET A 22 -7.32 10.56 2.76
CA MET A 22 -7.74 9.56 3.77
C MET A 22 -6.64 9.25 4.79
N MET A 23 -5.38 9.18 4.36
CA MET A 23 -4.24 9.01 5.27
C MET A 23 -4.11 10.20 6.25
N LEU A 24 -4.26 11.44 5.79
CA LEU A 24 -4.22 12.61 6.68
C LEU A 24 -5.41 12.66 7.64
N ARG A 25 -6.63 12.34 7.18
CA ARG A 25 -7.80 12.21 8.06
C ARG A 25 -7.57 11.16 9.15
N ALA A 26 -7.01 10.01 8.78
CA ALA A 26 -6.66 8.96 9.74
C ALA A 26 -5.57 9.43 10.72
N ALA A 27 -4.52 10.08 10.20
CA ALA A 27 -3.42 10.60 11.00
C ALA A 27 -3.88 11.66 12.00
N GLU A 28 -4.81 12.54 11.64
CA GLU A 28 -5.42 13.51 12.56
C GLU A 28 -6.23 12.83 13.67
N ARG A 29 -7.01 11.80 13.35
CA ARG A 29 -7.73 11.03 14.38
C ARG A 29 -6.77 10.30 15.32
N VAL A 30 -5.66 9.78 14.80
CA VAL A 30 -4.61 9.14 15.61
C VAL A 30 -3.84 10.17 16.43
N SER A 31 -3.53 11.34 15.89
CA SER A 31 -2.76 12.39 16.57
C SER A 31 -3.47 12.86 17.84
N VAL A 32 -4.80 12.97 17.82
CA VAL A 32 -5.62 13.26 19.01
C VAL A 32 -5.47 12.18 20.07
N LYS A 33 -5.50 10.89 19.69
CA LYS A 33 -5.37 9.76 20.64
C LYS A 33 -3.99 9.76 21.32
N VAL A 34 -2.93 10.04 20.57
CA VAL A 34 -1.55 10.05 21.09
C VAL A 34 -1.09 11.42 21.60
N LYS A 35 -1.97 12.44 21.54
CA LYS A 35 -1.67 13.84 21.90
C LYS A 35 -0.48 14.43 21.13
N ALA A 36 -0.35 14.09 19.85
CA ALA A 36 0.67 14.67 18.98
C ALA A 36 0.23 16.06 18.49
N GLU A 37 1.17 17.02 18.51
CA GLU A 37 0.93 18.41 18.11
C GLU A 37 1.07 18.63 16.60
N ALA A 38 1.76 17.72 15.90
CA ALA A 38 2.01 17.81 14.47
C ALA A 38 2.12 16.42 13.83
N MET A 39 1.82 16.37 12.53
CA MET A 39 2.06 15.24 11.65
C MET A 39 3.31 15.53 10.81
N ILE A 40 4.12 14.51 10.54
CA ILE A 40 5.33 14.65 9.73
C ILE A 40 5.19 13.75 8.50
N THR A 41 5.42 14.29 7.31
CA THR A 41 5.45 13.51 6.06
C THR A 41 6.80 13.64 5.36
N GLY A 42 7.19 12.59 4.63
CA GLY A 42 8.39 12.59 3.79
C GLY A 42 8.16 13.15 2.37
N GLU A 43 7.13 13.97 2.17
CA GLU A 43 6.81 14.52 0.85
C GLU A 43 7.88 15.53 0.38
N SER A 44 8.24 15.45 -0.89
CA SER A 44 9.12 16.39 -1.59
C SER A 44 8.42 16.93 -2.85
N ILE A 45 8.50 18.24 -3.07
CA ILE A 45 7.91 18.85 -4.27
C ILE A 45 8.63 18.32 -5.50
N ALA A 46 7.85 17.98 -6.54
CA ALA A 46 8.34 17.56 -7.85
C ALA A 46 9.07 16.19 -7.89
N GLN A 47 9.08 15.41 -6.81
CA GLN A 47 9.63 14.05 -6.83
C GLN A 47 8.71 13.05 -7.56
N VAL A 48 7.39 13.18 -7.39
CA VAL A 48 6.38 12.35 -8.08
C VAL A 48 5.26 13.23 -8.62
N SER A 49 4.57 12.77 -9.66
CA SER A 49 3.49 13.50 -10.33
C SER A 49 2.33 13.89 -9.41
N SER A 50 2.08 13.14 -8.34
CA SER A 50 1.05 13.46 -7.35
C SER A 50 1.48 14.52 -6.32
N GLN A 51 2.76 14.90 -6.25
CA GLN A 51 3.34 15.85 -5.30
C GLN A 51 3.65 17.21 -5.95
N THR A 52 2.63 17.80 -6.57
CA THR A 52 2.67 19.20 -7.01
C THR A 52 2.19 20.12 -5.89
N LEU A 53 2.61 21.39 -5.91
CA LEU A 53 2.11 22.41 -4.97
C LEU A 53 0.58 22.47 -4.94
N THR A 54 -0.06 22.34 -6.10
CA THR A 54 -1.53 22.30 -6.18
C THR A 54 -2.10 21.10 -5.45
N ASN A 55 -1.57 19.90 -5.72
CA ASN A 55 -2.09 18.69 -5.08
C ASN A 55 -1.82 18.69 -3.57
N LEU A 56 -0.64 19.11 -3.12
CA LEU A 56 -0.34 19.25 -1.68
C LEU A 56 -1.31 20.22 -1.01
N GLY A 57 -1.58 21.36 -1.65
CA GLY A 57 -2.57 22.32 -1.15
C GLY A 57 -4.01 21.78 -1.12
N VAL A 58 -4.36 20.83 -1.99
CA VAL A 58 -5.66 20.13 -1.93
C VAL A 58 -5.66 19.04 -0.85
N ILE A 59 -4.55 18.33 -0.67
CA ILE A 59 -4.40 17.27 0.33
C ILE A 59 -4.52 17.86 1.74
N ASP A 60 -3.85 18.98 2.02
CA ASP A 60 -3.86 19.61 3.35
C ASP A 60 -5.23 20.10 3.81
N ARG A 61 -6.17 20.33 2.89
CA ARG A 61 -7.51 20.86 3.22
C ARG A 61 -8.40 19.90 4.01
N VAL A 62 -7.97 18.66 4.24
CA VAL A 62 -8.75 17.67 5.01
C VAL A 62 -8.42 17.65 6.49
N THR A 63 -7.40 18.39 6.92
CA THR A 63 -6.95 18.43 8.31
C THR A 63 -6.70 19.87 8.73
N GLU A 64 -6.95 20.15 10.00
CA GLU A 64 -6.58 21.41 10.63
C GLU A 64 -5.22 21.32 11.35
N GLY A 65 -4.71 20.10 11.51
CA GLY A 65 -3.43 19.83 12.16
C GLY A 65 -2.22 20.32 11.37
N LEU A 66 -1.14 20.64 12.10
CA LEU A 66 0.12 21.06 11.50
C LEU A 66 0.79 19.89 10.79
N VAL A 67 0.97 19.98 9.46
CA VAL A 67 1.72 19.01 8.65
C VAL A 67 3.11 19.55 8.34
N LEU A 68 4.15 18.95 8.91
CA LEU A 68 5.54 19.28 8.68
C LEU A 68 6.13 18.41 7.56
N ARG A 69 6.84 19.06 6.64
CA ARG A 69 7.45 18.42 5.46
C ARG A 69 8.95 18.73 5.38
N PRO A 70 9.79 18.08 6.20
CA PRO A 70 11.22 18.38 6.27
C PRO A 70 11.96 18.18 4.94
N LEU A 71 11.44 17.31 4.06
CA LEU A 71 12.05 16.98 2.77
C LEU A 71 11.47 17.80 1.60
N ILE A 72 10.65 18.81 1.87
CA ILE A 72 9.84 19.49 0.84
C ILE A 72 10.64 20.07 -0.34
N THR A 73 11.89 20.45 -0.08
CA THR A 73 12.83 21.04 -1.05
C THR A 73 14.00 20.14 -1.40
N TYR A 74 14.05 18.91 -0.87
CA TYR A 74 15.15 17.98 -1.11
C TYR A 74 14.94 17.28 -2.44
N ASP A 75 16.02 17.09 -3.21
CA ASP A 75 15.95 16.21 -4.38
C ASP A 75 16.08 14.73 -3.97
N LYS A 76 15.89 13.84 -4.95
CA LYS A 76 15.91 12.39 -4.69
C LYS A 76 17.28 11.93 -4.18
N GLN A 77 18.37 12.48 -4.68
CA GLN A 77 19.71 12.08 -4.28
C GLN A 77 19.99 12.55 -2.84
N ASP A 78 19.60 13.76 -2.49
CA ASP A 78 19.73 14.27 -1.13
C ASP A 78 18.99 13.37 -0.12
N ILE A 79 17.79 12.90 -0.48
CA ILE A 79 17.00 11.98 0.37
C ILE A 79 17.70 10.62 0.51
N ILE A 80 18.25 10.08 -0.59
CA ILE A 80 18.98 8.81 -0.57
C ILE A 80 20.24 8.92 0.29
N ASP A 81 21.00 10.01 0.14
CA ASP A 81 22.23 10.25 0.88
C ASP A 81 21.93 10.41 2.37
N LEU A 82 20.88 11.16 2.72
CA LEU A 82 20.41 11.30 4.09
C LEU A 82 19.96 9.95 4.68
N ALA A 83 19.14 9.19 3.94
CA ALA A 83 18.68 7.87 4.37
C ALA A 83 19.84 6.90 4.58
N THR A 84 20.88 6.95 3.74
CA THR A 84 22.09 6.14 3.87
C THR A 84 22.89 6.57 5.10
N LYS A 85 23.08 7.88 5.28
CA LYS A 85 23.80 8.45 6.42
C LYS A 85 23.19 8.09 7.76
N ILE A 86 21.86 8.01 7.86
CA ILE A 86 21.14 7.63 9.09
C ILE A 86 20.88 6.12 9.20
N GLY A 87 21.34 5.31 8.24
CA GLY A 87 21.16 3.86 8.23
C GLY A 87 19.73 3.38 7.90
N ALA A 88 18.87 4.26 7.39
CA ALA A 88 17.49 3.93 7.02
C ALA A 88 17.35 3.39 5.59
N TYR A 89 18.37 3.58 4.73
CA TYR A 89 18.28 3.24 3.31
C TYR A 89 17.97 1.78 3.06
N GLU A 90 18.66 0.85 3.74
CA GLU A 90 18.47 -0.59 3.52
C GLU A 90 17.03 -1.04 3.82
N PHE A 91 16.45 -0.50 4.91
CA PHE A 91 15.07 -0.76 5.27
C PHE A 91 14.12 -0.15 4.24
N ALA A 92 14.29 1.13 3.90
CA ALA A 92 13.43 1.85 2.97
C ALA A 92 13.45 1.26 1.55
N ALA A 93 14.61 0.80 1.07
CA ALA A 93 14.77 0.21 -0.26
C ALA A 93 13.96 -1.09 -0.43
N SER A 94 13.67 -1.78 0.67
CA SER A 94 12.84 -2.99 0.69
C SER A 94 11.34 -2.71 0.85
N MET A 95 10.93 -1.46 1.15
CA MET A 95 9.55 -1.15 1.49
C MET A 95 8.62 -1.12 0.27
N PRO A 96 7.41 -1.68 0.41
CA PRO A 96 6.31 -1.50 -0.53
C PRO A 96 5.93 -0.05 -0.83
N GLU A 97 5.90 0.35 -2.11
CA GLU A 97 5.26 1.61 -2.53
C GLU A 97 3.83 1.39 -3.04
N TYR A 98 2.83 1.55 -2.16
CA TYR A 98 1.41 1.47 -2.53
C TYR A 98 0.96 2.56 -3.52
N CYS A 99 1.47 3.79 -3.33
CA CYS A 99 1.13 4.94 -4.18
C CYS A 99 1.56 4.73 -5.64
N GLY A 100 2.60 3.95 -5.90
CA GLY A 100 3.04 3.60 -7.24
C GLY A 100 2.14 2.58 -7.94
N VAL A 101 1.41 1.76 -7.17
CA VAL A 101 0.51 0.71 -7.70
C VAL A 101 -0.87 1.26 -8.07
N ILE A 102 -1.31 2.32 -7.40
CA ILE A 102 -2.64 2.94 -7.63
C ILE A 102 -2.63 4.07 -8.67
N SER A 103 -1.45 4.46 -9.17
CA SER A 103 -1.28 5.68 -9.95
C SER A 103 -1.34 5.42 -11.46
N ASP A 104 -2.53 5.20 -12.02
CA ASP A 104 -2.76 5.22 -13.47
C ASP A 104 -3.12 6.65 -13.93
N ARG A 105 -2.20 7.31 -14.65
CA ARG A 105 -2.35 8.69 -15.18
C ARG A 105 -2.85 9.68 -14.11
N PRO A 106 -2.08 9.90 -13.03
CA PRO A 106 -2.48 10.77 -11.93
C PRO A 106 -2.60 12.22 -12.39
N THR A 107 -3.58 12.94 -11.84
CA THR A 107 -3.70 14.38 -12.07
C THR A 107 -2.57 15.14 -11.38
N VAL A 108 -1.95 16.06 -12.11
CA VAL A 108 -0.90 16.98 -11.57
C VAL A 108 -1.49 18.27 -11.03
N LYS A 109 -2.78 18.53 -11.29
CA LYS A 109 -3.48 19.75 -10.91
C LYS A 109 -4.90 19.41 -10.49
N ALA A 110 -5.03 18.72 -9.36
CA ALA A 110 -6.32 18.39 -8.78
C ALA A 110 -7.11 19.66 -8.47
N GLN A 111 -8.40 19.65 -8.80
CA GLN A 111 -9.33 20.69 -8.35
C GLN A 111 -10.00 20.20 -7.08
N LEU A 112 -9.97 21.01 -6.01
CA LEU A 112 -10.53 20.64 -4.71
C LEU A 112 -11.97 20.11 -4.84
N LYS A 113 -12.84 20.86 -5.53
CA LYS A 113 -14.23 20.48 -5.77
C LYS A 113 -14.35 19.10 -6.41
N ARG A 114 -13.52 18.80 -7.43
CA ARG A 114 -13.57 17.49 -8.09
C ARG A 114 -13.10 16.38 -7.16
N VAL A 115 -12.08 16.63 -6.34
CA VAL A 115 -11.61 15.65 -5.35
C VAL A 115 -12.69 15.38 -4.31
N GLU A 116 -13.40 16.41 -3.86
CA GLU A 116 -14.54 16.26 -2.92
C GLU A 116 -15.69 15.46 -3.54
N GLU A 117 -16.04 15.71 -4.81
CA GLU A 117 -17.01 14.89 -5.57
C GLU A 117 -16.58 13.41 -5.66
N GLU A 118 -15.29 13.14 -5.82
CA GLU A 118 -14.78 11.76 -5.85
C GLU A 118 -14.79 11.11 -4.45
N GLU A 119 -14.60 11.89 -3.39
CA GLU A 119 -14.71 11.43 -2.00
C GLU A 119 -16.13 11.03 -1.63
N GLU A 120 -17.16 11.59 -2.27
CA GLU A 120 -18.56 11.18 -2.06
C GLU A 120 -18.82 9.71 -2.48
N ASN A 121 -17.99 9.16 -3.37
CA ASN A 121 -18.07 7.76 -3.77
C ASN A 121 -17.35 6.81 -2.80
N PHE A 122 -16.56 7.34 -1.86
CA PHE A 122 -15.79 6.55 -0.91
C PHE A 122 -16.63 6.24 0.34
N ASN A 123 -16.77 4.96 0.68
CA ASN A 123 -17.41 4.57 1.94
C ASN A 123 -16.49 4.84 3.15
N PHE A 124 -16.83 5.87 3.93
CA PHE A 124 -16.08 6.26 5.13
C PHE A 124 -16.13 5.24 6.27
N ASP A 125 -17.11 4.33 6.31
CA ASP A 125 -17.19 3.30 7.34
C ASP A 125 -15.94 2.41 7.34
N VAL A 126 -15.36 2.16 6.16
CA VAL A 126 -14.13 1.37 6.00
C VAL A 126 -12.93 2.06 6.66
N LEU A 127 -12.89 3.40 6.63
CA LEU A 127 -11.84 4.18 7.29
C LEU A 127 -12.01 4.16 8.81
N GLU A 128 -13.25 4.31 9.29
CA GLU A 128 -13.54 4.26 10.73
C GLU A 128 -13.23 2.86 11.30
N GLN A 129 -13.60 1.78 10.61
CA GLN A 129 -13.21 0.42 11.01
C GLN A 129 -11.68 0.24 11.06
N ALA A 130 -10.95 0.79 10.10
CA ALA A 130 -9.48 0.76 10.13
C ALA A 130 -8.91 1.52 11.34
N LEU A 131 -9.54 2.64 11.73
CA LEU A 131 -9.17 3.43 12.92
C LEU A 131 -9.55 2.77 14.25
N GLU A 132 -10.64 1.99 14.28
CA GLU A 132 -11.06 1.17 15.42
C GLU A 132 -10.09 0.01 15.65
N ASN A 133 -9.66 -0.63 14.57
CA ASN A 133 -8.70 -1.74 14.60
C ASN A 133 -7.23 -1.30 14.78
N ALA A 134 -6.97 0.02 14.81
CA ALA A 134 -5.62 0.56 14.95
C ALA A 134 -5.00 0.19 16.31
N ARG A 135 -3.76 -0.31 16.28
CA ARG A 135 -2.99 -0.63 17.48
C ARG A 135 -1.98 0.48 17.75
N VAL A 136 -1.90 0.92 19.01
CA VAL A 136 -0.90 1.88 19.47
C VAL A 136 0.02 1.15 20.42
N THR A 137 1.31 1.17 20.13
CA THR A 137 2.34 0.55 20.96
C THR A 137 3.51 1.49 21.11
N ASN A 138 4.28 1.31 22.18
CA ASN A 138 5.52 2.05 22.37
C ASN A 138 6.60 1.47 21.45
N ILE A 139 7.47 2.32 20.91
CA ILE A 139 8.57 1.91 20.04
C ILE A 139 9.47 0.85 20.71
N ASP A 140 9.62 0.89 22.03
CA ASP A 140 10.40 -0.10 22.78
C ASP A 140 9.82 -1.52 22.66
N ALA A 141 8.49 -1.64 22.57
CA ALA A 141 7.81 -2.92 22.41
C ALA A 141 7.83 -3.44 20.97
N VAL A 142 7.93 -2.55 19.97
CA VAL A 142 8.04 -2.93 18.55
C VAL A 142 9.30 -3.74 18.29
N ALA A 143 10.41 -3.41 18.97
CA ALA A 143 11.68 -4.14 18.83
C ALA A 143 11.57 -5.62 19.26
N GLU A 144 10.66 -5.97 20.18
CA GLU A 144 10.44 -7.35 20.59
C GLU A 144 9.55 -8.11 19.60
N GLU A 145 8.58 -7.44 18.96
CA GLU A 145 7.74 -8.03 17.90
C GLU A 145 8.55 -8.29 16.62
N LEU A 146 9.45 -7.37 16.25
CA LEU A 146 10.32 -7.49 15.07
C LEU A 146 11.36 -8.62 15.16
N LYS A 147 11.59 -9.21 16.34
CA LYS A 147 12.44 -10.40 16.50
C LYS A 147 11.78 -11.68 15.96
N GLN A 148 10.51 -11.63 15.55
CA GLN A 148 9.87 -12.74 14.85
C GLN A 148 10.24 -12.67 13.35
N PRO A 149 10.91 -13.70 12.80
CA PRO A 149 11.42 -13.66 11.44
C PRO A 149 10.28 -13.88 10.43
N GLY A 150 9.68 -12.78 9.97
CA GLY A 150 8.67 -12.76 8.90
C GLY A 150 9.25 -12.34 7.55
N GLN A 151 10.29 -13.00 7.04
CA GLN A 151 10.72 -12.81 5.64
C GLN A 151 10.35 -14.05 4.82
N LEU A 152 9.28 -13.93 4.03
CA LEU A 152 8.92 -14.97 3.06
C LEU A 152 9.97 -15.01 1.96
N THR A 153 10.61 -16.16 1.79
CA THR A 153 11.52 -16.39 0.66
C THR A 153 10.67 -16.61 -0.61
N PRO A 154 10.84 -15.79 -1.67
CA PRO A 154 10.10 -15.97 -2.91
C PRO A 154 10.45 -17.32 -3.56
N LYS A 155 9.42 -18.05 -4.02
CA LYS A 155 9.58 -19.22 -4.88
C LYS A 155 9.74 -18.77 -6.34
N HIS A 156 10.73 -19.34 -7.02
CA HIS A 156 10.97 -19.15 -8.45
C HIS A 156 10.48 -20.32 -9.30
N GLU A 157 10.42 -21.52 -8.71
CA GLU A 157 9.96 -22.74 -9.35
C GLU A 157 8.60 -23.16 -8.80
N LEU A 158 7.72 -23.59 -9.70
CA LEU A 158 6.35 -24.00 -9.41
C LEU A 158 6.26 -25.53 -9.38
N GLN A 159 5.56 -26.06 -8.37
CA GLN A 159 5.28 -27.48 -8.24
C GLN A 159 3.85 -27.78 -8.70
N ALA A 160 3.53 -29.05 -8.97
CA ALA A 160 2.21 -29.45 -9.46
C ALA A 160 1.04 -29.09 -8.52
N ASN A 161 1.30 -28.92 -7.22
CA ASN A 161 0.29 -28.52 -6.23
C ASN A 161 0.21 -26.99 -6.02
N ASP A 162 1.06 -26.22 -6.69
CA ASP A 162 1.10 -24.76 -6.53
C ASP A 162 0.10 -24.09 -7.47
N VAL A 163 -0.69 -23.17 -6.92
CA VAL A 163 -1.60 -22.27 -7.65
C VAL A 163 -1.00 -20.87 -7.60
N VAL A 164 -0.90 -20.21 -8.74
CA VAL A 164 -0.44 -18.82 -8.77
C VAL A 164 -1.64 -17.90 -8.68
N VAL A 165 -1.62 -16.98 -7.71
CA VAL A 165 -2.68 -15.98 -7.53
C VAL A 165 -2.16 -14.64 -8.00
N ASP A 166 -2.66 -14.16 -9.12
CA ASP A 166 -2.35 -12.85 -9.65
C ASP A 166 -3.09 -11.77 -8.83
N VAL A 167 -2.34 -11.08 -7.96
CA VAL A 167 -2.89 -10.05 -7.06
C VAL A 167 -2.84 -8.64 -7.64
N ARG A 168 -2.49 -8.48 -8.92
CA ARG A 168 -2.47 -7.17 -9.59
C ARG A 168 -3.88 -6.60 -9.75
N ALA A 169 -3.99 -5.30 -10.01
CA ALA A 169 -5.28 -4.67 -10.25
C ALA A 169 -5.94 -5.22 -11.53
N ALA A 170 -7.27 -5.30 -11.57
CA ALA A 170 -8.01 -5.87 -12.71
C ALA A 170 -7.65 -5.24 -14.06
N GLY A 171 -7.44 -3.93 -14.11
CA GLY A 171 -6.99 -3.24 -15.32
C GLY A 171 -5.59 -3.66 -15.78
N GLU A 172 -4.70 -4.01 -14.85
CA GLU A 172 -3.36 -4.50 -15.17
C GLU A 172 -3.39 -5.96 -15.64
N GLN A 173 -4.19 -6.80 -14.97
CA GLN A 173 -4.44 -8.19 -15.37
C GLN A 173 -4.97 -8.28 -16.80
N GLN A 174 -5.90 -7.39 -17.18
CA GLN A 174 -6.46 -7.32 -18.54
C GLN A 174 -5.43 -6.81 -19.57
N LYS A 175 -4.64 -5.78 -19.22
CA LYS A 175 -3.61 -5.21 -20.11
C LYS A 175 -2.44 -6.18 -20.36
N LYS A 176 -2.05 -6.94 -19.33
CA LYS A 176 -0.91 -7.88 -19.34
C LYS A 176 -1.29 -9.17 -18.60
N PRO A 177 -2.05 -10.09 -19.21
CA PRO A 177 -2.44 -11.34 -18.56
C PRO A 177 -1.21 -12.18 -18.22
N LEU A 178 -1.19 -12.71 -16.99
CA LEU A 178 -0.15 -13.65 -16.59
C LEU A 178 -0.38 -14.98 -17.29
N ASN A 179 0.64 -15.51 -17.97
CA ASN A 179 0.54 -16.78 -18.67
C ASN A 179 1.65 -17.72 -18.21
N LEU A 180 1.26 -18.79 -17.53
CA LEU A 180 2.15 -19.84 -17.01
C LEU A 180 1.59 -21.19 -17.47
N PRO A 181 2.15 -21.80 -18.53
CA PRO A 181 1.60 -23.04 -19.06
C PRO A 181 1.73 -24.18 -18.05
N GLY A 182 0.64 -24.91 -17.82
CA GLY A 182 0.60 -26.07 -16.93
C GLY A 182 0.42 -25.75 -15.44
N VAL A 183 0.10 -24.50 -15.10
CA VAL A 183 -0.13 -24.04 -13.73
C VAL A 183 -1.51 -23.40 -13.64
N ASP A 184 -2.25 -23.69 -12.58
CA ASP A 184 -3.52 -23.02 -12.31
C ASP A 184 -3.27 -21.58 -11.87
N ILE A 185 -3.92 -20.62 -12.54
CA ILE A 185 -3.84 -19.20 -12.23
C ILE A 185 -5.20 -18.70 -11.75
N LEU A 186 -5.24 -18.12 -10.56
CA LEU A 186 -6.38 -17.39 -10.03
C LEU A 186 -6.14 -15.89 -10.14
N THR A 187 -7.14 -15.13 -10.61
CA THR A 187 -7.06 -13.66 -10.66
C THR A 187 -7.87 -13.06 -9.53
N VAL A 188 -7.19 -12.68 -8.45
CA VAL A 188 -7.82 -12.09 -7.27
C VAL A 188 -7.07 -10.83 -6.91
N PRO A 189 -7.61 -9.63 -7.18
CA PRO A 189 -6.95 -8.37 -6.86
C PRO A 189 -6.53 -8.31 -5.39
N PHE A 190 -5.37 -7.71 -5.11
CA PHE A 190 -4.78 -7.69 -3.77
C PHE A 190 -5.72 -7.18 -2.67
N PHE A 191 -6.66 -6.29 -2.97
CA PHE A 191 -7.58 -5.77 -1.95
C PHE A 191 -8.66 -6.77 -1.54
N LYS A 192 -8.89 -7.84 -2.33
CA LYS A 192 -9.82 -8.93 -2.01
C LYS A 192 -9.12 -10.17 -1.49
N ILE A 193 -7.81 -10.32 -1.74
CA ILE A 193 -7.12 -11.58 -1.43
C ILE A 193 -7.24 -11.96 0.04
N ASN A 194 -7.08 -11.00 0.97
CA ASN A 194 -7.14 -11.31 2.41
C ASN A 194 -8.53 -11.79 2.86
N SER A 195 -9.61 -11.34 2.22
CA SER A 195 -10.98 -11.78 2.56
C SER A 195 -11.36 -13.09 1.85
N GLU A 196 -10.95 -13.24 0.59
CA GLU A 196 -11.29 -14.42 -0.22
C GLU A 196 -10.38 -15.62 0.06
N PHE A 197 -9.21 -15.43 0.67
CA PHE A 197 -8.28 -16.52 0.97
C PHE A 197 -8.89 -17.57 1.92
N ALA A 198 -9.82 -17.19 2.78
CA ALA A 198 -10.50 -18.11 3.67
C ALA A 198 -11.34 -19.17 2.92
N ASP A 199 -11.78 -18.85 1.70
CA ASP A 199 -12.57 -19.74 0.85
C ASP A 199 -11.71 -20.64 -0.04
N PHE A 200 -10.39 -20.49 0.01
CA PHE A 200 -9.45 -21.26 -0.81
C PHE A 200 -9.27 -22.69 -0.27
N ASP A 201 -8.91 -23.62 -1.16
CA ASP A 201 -8.71 -25.03 -0.81
C ASP A 201 -7.45 -25.20 0.05
N PRO A 202 -7.56 -25.60 1.33
CA PRO A 202 -6.42 -25.74 2.22
C PRO A 202 -5.43 -26.86 1.81
N ALA A 203 -5.80 -27.75 0.89
CA ALA A 203 -4.90 -28.80 0.39
C ALA A 203 -3.88 -28.30 -0.65
N ARG A 204 -4.10 -27.09 -1.20
CA ARG A 204 -3.25 -26.49 -2.23
C ARG A 204 -2.33 -25.42 -1.66
N ASN A 205 -1.22 -25.16 -2.35
CA ASN A 205 -0.31 -24.07 -2.02
C ASN A 205 -0.62 -22.87 -2.92
N TYR A 206 -0.79 -21.68 -2.34
CA TYR A 206 -1.08 -20.46 -3.08
C TYR A 206 0.12 -19.53 -3.11
N LEU A 207 0.60 -19.20 -4.30
CA LEU A 207 1.72 -18.30 -4.49
C LEU A 207 1.25 -16.98 -5.09
N LEU A 208 1.29 -15.92 -4.30
CA LEU A 208 0.85 -14.60 -4.72
C LEU A 208 1.86 -13.99 -5.70
N TYR A 209 1.37 -13.35 -6.76
CA TYR A 209 2.17 -12.72 -7.79
C TYR A 209 1.76 -11.26 -8.03
N CYS A 210 2.74 -10.36 -8.07
CA CYS A 210 2.62 -9.03 -8.66
C CYS A 210 3.94 -8.61 -9.33
N GLU A 211 3.91 -7.66 -10.27
CA GLU A 211 5.07 -7.31 -11.11
C GLU A 211 6.30 -6.90 -10.28
N LYS A 212 6.10 -6.11 -9.21
CA LYS A 212 7.19 -5.65 -8.34
C LYS A 212 7.50 -6.59 -7.16
N GLY A 213 6.71 -7.65 -6.96
CA GLY A 213 6.83 -8.57 -5.81
C GLY A 213 6.39 -7.99 -4.45
N VAL A 214 6.06 -6.71 -4.42
CA VAL A 214 5.72 -5.93 -3.24
C VAL A 214 4.37 -6.36 -2.62
N MET A 215 3.31 -6.32 -3.43
CA MET A 215 1.96 -6.64 -2.98
C MET A 215 1.83 -8.13 -2.61
N SER A 216 2.49 -9.00 -3.37
CA SER A 216 2.49 -10.43 -3.09
C SER A 216 3.16 -10.74 -1.75
N GLN A 217 4.29 -10.12 -1.42
CA GLN A 217 4.97 -10.34 -0.14
C GLN A 217 4.15 -9.86 1.05
N LEU A 218 3.60 -8.64 0.99
CA LEU A 218 2.87 -8.08 2.11
C LEU A 218 1.58 -8.84 2.40
N HIS A 219 0.81 -9.17 1.35
CA HIS A 219 -0.42 -9.94 1.52
C HIS A 219 -0.15 -11.37 1.98
N ALA A 220 0.92 -12.01 1.48
CA ALA A 220 1.28 -13.34 1.95
C ALA A 220 1.67 -13.33 3.44
N LEU A 221 2.41 -12.31 3.92
CA LEU A 221 2.69 -12.17 5.36
C LEU A 221 1.41 -11.96 6.18
N HIS A 222 0.53 -11.08 5.73
CA HIS A 222 -0.74 -10.84 6.42
C HIS A 222 -1.62 -12.10 6.51
N ILE A 223 -1.68 -12.88 5.43
CA ILE A 223 -2.43 -14.15 5.40
C ILE A 223 -1.77 -15.18 6.34
N LYS A 224 -0.44 -15.21 6.42
CA LYS A 224 0.27 -16.02 7.43
C LYS A 224 -0.05 -15.60 8.86
N ASP A 225 -0.08 -14.30 9.13
CA ASP A 225 -0.44 -13.76 10.45
C ASP A 225 -1.89 -14.12 10.87
N GLN A 226 -2.78 -14.37 9.89
CA GLN A 226 -4.12 -14.88 10.13
C GLN A 226 -4.17 -16.40 10.41
N GLY A 227 -3.04 -17.09 10.34
CA GLY A 227 -2.90 -18.52 10.63
C GLY A 227 -2.86 -19.44 9.41
N PHE A 228 -2.83 -18.90 8.19
CA PHE A 228 -2.74 -19.71 6.97
C PHE A 228 -1.29 -19.94 6.55
N GLU A 229 -0.81 -21.18 6.65
CA GLU A 229 0.58 -21.52 6.31
C GLU A 229 0.80 -21.84 4.82
N ASN A 230 -0.26 -22.13 4.07
CA ASN A 230 -0.23 -22.56 2.66
C ASN A 230 -0.14 -21.38 1.66
N VAL A 231 0.41 -20.24 2.08
CA VAL A 231 0.62 -19.05 1.26
C VAL A 231 2.11 -18.73 1.09
N GLY A 232 2.49 -18.30 -0.11
CA GLY A 232 3.84 -17.85 -0.43
C GLY A 232 3.86 -16.79 -1.52
N VAL A 233 5.07 -16.45 -1.98
CA VAL A 233 5.28 -15.44 -3.03
C VAL A 233 5.87 -16.12 -4.25
N TYR A 234 5.25 -15.94 -5.42
CA TYR A 234 5.83 -16.32 -6.69
C TYR A 234 6.56 -15.14 -7.32
N ARG A 235 7.82 -15.35 -7.71
CA ARG A 235 8.59 -14.39 -8.50
C ARG A 235 9.21 -15.12 -9.68
N PRO A 236 8.80 -14.86 -10.93
CA PRO A 236 9.45 -15.49 -12.08
C PRO A 236 10.94 -15.13 -12.08
N ALA A 237 11.80 -16.11 -12.35
CA ALA A 237 13.21 -15.83 -12.63
C ALA A 237 13.27 -14.96 -13.88
N GLY A 238 13.89 -13.78 -13.75
CA GLY A 238 14.08 -12.84 -14.86
C GLY A 238 15.05 -13.35 -15.91
#